data_AF-A0A5C1A8S6-F1
#
_entry.id   AF-A0A5C1A8S6-F1
#
_cell.length_a   1.000
_cell.length_b   1.000
_cell.length_c   1.000
_cell.angle_alpha   90.00
_cell.angle_beta   90.00
_cell.angle_gamma   90.00
#
_symmetry.space_group_name_H-M   'P 1'
#
loop_
_entity.id
_entity.type
_entity.pdbx_description
1 polymer ?
#
loop_
_entity_poly.entity_id
_entity_poly.type
_entity_poly.pdbx_seq_one_letter_code
_entity_poly.pdbx_strand_id
1 'polypeptide(L)'
;MPLVFRGNCSHCGYESPDVSAGGFVVLVTDREEDARRRLGEKFPIVTHPFAEYVLEEFGLSFHTTAWGGQLVEVQNLVCRDCGRVTQHRRLTAGGVAIGCGGCAGIGAMGLVLGIAVGFLVANPFVGAGLGIAICVLLATGIEFSANRLVRWRFPERVAAVDTTRMCSHCGGWNCVPVGSRGGGPFPCPECGETSVRMVPIARPG
;
A
#
# COMPACT_ATOMS: atom_id res chain seq x y z
N MET A 1 10.16 1.78 11.17
CA MET A 1 10.41 0.43 10.62
C MET A 1 9.08 -0.23 10.31
N PRO A 2 8.92 -0.94 9.18
CA PRO A 2 7.68 -1.61 8.84
C PRO A 2 7.38 -2.72 9.87
N LEU A 3 6.12 -2.81 10.31
CA LEU A 3 5.68 -3.94 11.15
C LEU A 3 5.85 -5.23 10.35
N VAL A 4 6.55 -6.19 10.93
CA VAL A 4 6.76 -7.52 10.35
C VAL A 4 5.81 -8.49 11.03
N PHE A 5 5.24 -9.39 10.25
CA PHE A 5 4.30 -10.40 10.69
C PHE A 5 4.84 -11.79 10.35
N ARG A 6 4.52 -12.74 11.22
CA ARG A 6 4.78 -14.16 11.02
C ARG A 6 3.50 -14.94 11.25
N GLY A 7 3.17 -15.85 10.36
CA GLY A 7 2.11 -16.83 10.54
C GLY A 7 2.61 -17.95 11.43
N ASN A 8 1.86 -18.30 12.48
CA ASN A 8 2.15 -19.46 13.32
C ASN A 8 0.92 -20.38 13.37
N CYS A 9 1.12 -21.66 13.06
CA CYS A 9 0.13 -22.72 13.17
C CYS A 9 0.15 -23.36 14.57
N SER A 10 -0.93 -23.20 15.34
CA SER A 10 -1.00 -23.79 16.68
C SER A 10 -1.12 -25.32 16.70
N HIS A 11 -1.34 -25.97 15.55
CA HIS A 11 -1.48 -27.42 15.46
C HIS A 11 -0.16 -28.15 15.17
N CYS A 12 0.56 -27.71 14.14
CA CYS A 12 1.80 -28.38 13.67
C CYS A 12 3.08 -27.59 13.93
N GLY A 13 2.97 -26.36 14.45
CA GLY A 13 4.13 -25.49 14.70
C GLY A 13 4.70 -24.82 13.45
N TYR A 14 4.04 -24.93 12.28
CA TYR A 14 4.45 -24.24 11.07
C TYR A 14 4.63 -22.73 11.30
N GLU A 15 5.79 -22.23 10.86
CA GLU A 15 6.11 -20.80 10.81
C GLU A 15 6.19 -20.34 9.35
N SER A 16 5.39 -19.33 8.99
CA SER A 16 5.51 -18.68 7.70
C SER A 16 6.80 -17.85 7.62
N PRO A 17 7.29 -17.51 6.42
CA PRO A 17 8.30 -16.47 6.26
C PRO A 17 7.83 -15.14 6.87
N ASP A 18 8.80 -14.35 7.34
CA ASP A 18 8.57 -12.99 7.82
C ASP A 18 8.08 -12.09 6.68
N VAL A 19 6.93 -11.44 6.86
CA VAL A 19 6.32 -10.58 5.85
C VAL A 19 5.93 -9.24 6.45
N SER A 20 6.23 -8.15 5.76
CA SER A 20 5.84 -6.81 6.22
C SER A 20 4.34 -6.57 5.99
N ALA A 21 3.66 -5.92 6.94
CA ALA A 21 2.26 -5.53 6.77
C ALA A 21 2.12 -4.25 5.96
N GLY A 22 1.16 -4.24 5.03
CA GLY A 22 0.79 -3.05 4.27
C GLY A 22 1.30 -3.03 2.83
N GLY A 23 0.82 -2.03 2.08
CA GLY A 23 1.23 -1.68 0.73
C GLY A 23 2.41 -0.73 0.79
N PHE A 24 3.63 -1.25 0.77
CA PHE A 24 4.82 -0.40 0.69
C PHE A 24 5.06 0.01 -0.74
N VAL A 25 5.60 1.21 -0.95
CA VAL A 25 5.99 1.62 -2.29
C VAL A 25 7.46 1.27 -2.48
N VAL A 26 7.77 0.57 -3.55
CA VAL A 26 9.14 0.25 -3.95
C VAL A 26 9.38 0.95 -5.28
N LEU A 27 10.60 1.45 -5.51
CA LEU A 27 10.93 1.98 -6.82
C LEU A 27 10.80 0.87 -7.89
N VAL A 28 10.21 1.18 -9.04
CA VAL A 28 10.08 0.25 -10.19
C VAL A 28 11.47 -0.11 -10.64
N THR A 29 11.78 -1.37 -10.39
CA THR A 29 12.96 -2.06 -10.83
C THR A 29 12.96 -2.16 -12.35
N ASP A 30 13.93 -1.53 -13.00
CA ASP A 30 14.34 -2.04 -14.30
C ASP A 30 14.88 -3.48 -14.14
N ARG A 31 14.99 -4.23 -15.25
CA ARG A 31 15.55 -5.59 -15.22
C ARG A 31 16.93 -5.64 -14.55
N GLU A 32 17.69 -4.54 -14.62
CA GLU A 32 19.00 -4.40 -13.99
C GLU A 32 18.90 -4.25 -12.47
N GLU A 33 17.89 -3.56 -11.94
CA GLU A 33 17.67 -3.37 -10.51
C GLU A 33 17.11 -4.64 -9.84
N ASP A 34 16.29 -5.42 -10.57
CA ASP A 34 15.88 -6.76 -10.12
C ASP A 34 17.08 -7.73 -10.08
N ALA A 35 18.06 -7.55 -10.98
CA ALA A 35 19.34 -8.25 -10.93
C ALA A 35 20.23 -7.77 -9.76
N ARG A 36 20.36 -6.45 -9.55
CA ARG A 36 21.07 -5.85 -8.41
C ARG A 36 20.48 -6.28 -7.07
N ARG A 37 19.15 -6.42 -6.97
CA ARG A 37 18.47 -6.96 -5.79
C ARG A 37 18.87 -8.40 -5.51
N ARG A 38 18.99 -9.24 -6.54
CA ARG A 38 19.49 -10.63 -6.37
C ARG A 38 20.96 -10.66 -5.94
N LEU A 39 21.73 -9.62 -6.27
CA LEU A 39 23.11 -9.43 -5.83
C LEU A 39 23.23 -8.81 -4.42
N GLY A 40 22.11 -8.48 -3.76
CA GLY A 40 22.10 -7.97 -2.40
C GLY A 40 22.30 -6.45 -2.27
N GLU A 41 22.17 -5.70 -3.36
CA GLU A 41 22.26 -4.23 -3.30
C GLU A 41 21.06 -3.60 -2.57
N LYS A 42 21.31 -2.45 -1.91
CA LYS A 42 20.27 -1.70 -1.20
C LYS A 42 19.31 -1.07 -2.21
N PHE A 43 18.01 -1.23 -1.96
CA PHE A 43 16.94 -0.63 -2.76
C PHE A 43 16.05 0.26 -1.86
N PRO A 44 15.56 1.41 -2.36
CA PRO A 44 14.73 2.30 -1.56
C PRO A 44 13.35 1.68 -1.34
N ILE A 45 13.07 1.29 -0.09
CA ILE A 45 11.73 0.92 0.36
C ILE A 45 11.06 2.17 0.91
N VAL A 46 10.14 2.72 0.14
CA VAL A 46 9.47 3.97 0.43
C VAL A 46 8.25 3.68 1.32
N THR A 47 8.26 4.24 2.53
CA THR A 47 7.17 4.06 3.50
C THR A 47 6.67 5.42 3.97
N HIS A 48 5.35 5.63 4.03
CA HIS A 48 4.79 6.87 4.59
C HIS A 48 4.99 6.90 6.11
N PRO A 49 5.35 8.06 6.72
CA PRO A 49 5.50 9.40 6.10
C PRO A 49 6.90 9.71 5.55
N PHE A 50 7.86 8.81 5.68
CA PHE A 50 9.28 9.04 5.36
C PHE A 50 9.63 8.86 3.88
N ALA A 51 8.63 8.90 3.00
CA ALA A 51 8.79 8.60 1.59
C ALA A 51 9.78 9.54 0.89
N GLU A 52 9.67 10.83 1.19
CA GLU A 52 10.51 11.89 0.62
C GLU A 52 11.96 11.75 1.07
N TYR A 53 12.19 11.64 2.39
CA TYR A 53 13.52 11.44 2.97
C TYR A 53 14.24 10.21 2.41
N VAL A 54 13.54 9.06 2.32
CA VAL A 54 14.13 7.83 1.76
C VAL A 54 14.49 8.00 0.29
N LEU A 55 13.75 8.78 -0.49
CA LEU A 55 14.09 9.02 -1.89
C LEU A 55 15.25 10.02 -2.03
N GLU A 56 15.30 11.04 -1.18
CA GLU A 56 16.39 12.02 -1.13
C GLU A 56 17.73 11.37 -0.80
N GLU A 57 17.77 10.39 0.10
CA GLU A 57 18.98 9.60 0.40
C GLU A 57 19.57 8.90 -0.85
N PHE A 58 18.74 8.67 -1.87
CA PHE A 58 19.12 8.03 -3.13
C PHE A 58 19.21 9.04 -4.29
N GLY A 59 19.15 10.35 -4.01
CA GLY A 59 19.23 11.40 -5.02
C GLY A 59 17.98 11.49 -5.92
N LEU A 60 16.84 10.98 -5.45
CA LEU A 60 15.58 10.97 -6.16
C LEU A 60 14.57 11.93 -5.50
N SER A 61 13.71 12.56 -6.30
CA SER A 61 12.57 13.29 -5.77
C SER A 61 11.30 12.43 -5.81
N PHE A 62 10.44 12.58 -4.81
CA PHE A 62 9.13 11.90 -4.80
C PHE A 62 8.30 12.26 -6.02
N HIS A 63 8.27 13.54 -6.40
CA HIS A 63 7.49 14.00 -7.54
C HIS A 63 7.96 13.39 -8.87
N THR A 64 9.28 13.38 -9.12
CA THR A 64 9.83 12.79 -10.36
C THR A 64 9.60 11.28 -10.42
N THR A 65 9.71 10.58 -9.30
CA THR A 65 9.49 9.13 -9.25
C THR A 65 8.02 8.74 -9.39
N ALA A 66 7.12 9.49 -8.73
CA ALA A 66 5.67 9.31 -8.85
C ALA A 66 5.18 9.49 -10.30
N TRP A 67 5.51 10.62 -10.92
CA TRP A 67 5.06 10.93 -12.28
C TRP A 67 5.89 10.24 -13.37
N GLY A 68 7.09 9.78 -13.05
CA GLY A 68 7.95 8.98 -13.91
C GLY A 68 7.50 7.52 -14.05
N GLY A 69 6.43 7.10 -13.36
CA GLY A 69 5.99 5.70 -13.35
C GLY A 69 7.06 4.80 -12.76
N GLN A 70 7.74 5.28 -11.72
CA GLN A 70 8.81 4.59 -11.02
C GLN A 70 8.37 4.08 -9.65
N LEU A 71 7.09 4.08 -9.30
CA LEU A 71 6.62 3.63 -7.99
C LEU A 71 5.72 2.39 -8.13
N VAL A 72 6.05 1.33 -7.39
CA VAL A 72 5.30 0.07 -7.29
C VAL A 72 4.75 -0.08 -5.89
N GLU A 73 3.44 -0.13 -5.75
CA GLU A 73 2.81 -0.56 -4.53
C GLU A 73 2.93 -2.08 -4.42
N VAL A 74 3.57 -2.55 -3.34
CA VAL A 74 3.79 -3.95 -3.02
C VAL A 74 3.00 -4.27 -1.76
N GLN A 75 1.96 -5.09 -1.91
CA GLN A 75 1.08 -5.51 -0.83
C GLN A 75 1.23 -7.01 -0.59
N ASN A 76 1.56 -7.38 0.64
CA ASN A 76 1.54 -8.79 1.06
C ASN A 76 0.12 -9.18 1.46
N LEU A 77 -0.39 -10.25 0.86
CA LEU A 77 -1.73 -10.78 1.07
C LEU A 77 -1.65 -12.21 1.59
N VAL A 78 -2.53 -12.59 2.51
CA VAL A 78 -2.73 -13.98 2.92
C VAL A 78 -3.92 -14.54 2.16
N CYS A 79 -3.73 -15.67 1.47
CA CYS A 79 -4.83 -16.40 0.87
C CYS A 79 -5.65 -17.10 1.96
N ARG A 80 -6.96 -16.85 1.99
CA ARG A 80 -7.87 -17.51 2.93
C ARG A 80 -8.16 -18.96 2.60
N ASP A 81 -7.90 -19.38 1.36
CA ASP A 81 -8.20 -20.74 0.91
C ASP A 81 -7.03 -21.70 1.19
N CYS A 82 -5.77 -21.23 1.13
CA CYS A 82 -4.58 -22.08 1.33
C CYS A 82 -3.57 -21.53 2.36
N GLY A 83 -3.86 -20.38 2.98
CA GLY A 83 -3.05 -19.76 4.04
C GLY A 83 -1.67 -19.26 3.66
N ARG A 84 -1.26 -19.44 2.40
CA ARG A 84 0.03 -18.95 1.90
C ARG A 84 -0.02 -17.44 1.73
N VAL A 85 1.13 -16.82 2.03
CA VAL A 85 1.35 -15.41 1.71
C VAL A 85 1.70 -15.29 0.23
N THR A 86 1.05 -14.36 -0.45
CA THR A 86 1.33 -13.98 -1.82
C THR A 86 1.59 -12.47 -1.90
N GLN A 87 2.28 -12.03 -2.94
CA GLN A 87 2.64 -10.63 -3.12
C GLN A 87 1.89 -10.06 -4.31
N HIS A 88 1.09 -9.03 -4.05
CA HIS A 88 0.43 -8.26 -5.08
C HIS A 88 1.24 -7.00 -5.37
N ARG A 89 1.54 -6.75 -6.64
CA ARG A 89 2.31 -5.60 -7.09
C ARG A 89 1.46 -4.77 -8.04
N ARG A 90 1.57 -3.46 -7.92
CA ARG A 90 0.78 -2.53 -8.73
C ARG A 90 1.56 -1.26 -9.02
N LEU A 91 1.63 -0.84 -10.28
CA LEU A 91 2.13 0.49 -10.61
C LEU A 91 1.23 1.57 -10.00
N THR A 92 1.84 2.52 -9.28
CA THR A 92 1.19 3.57 -8.50
C THR A 92 1.89 4.91 -8.73
N ALA A 93 1.20 6.03 -8.47
CA ALA A 93 1.81 7.33 -8.28
C ALA A 93 2.33 7.52 -6.84
N GLY A 94 2.26 6.45 -6.03
CA GLY A 94 2.30 6.48 -4.58
C GLY A 94 0.96 6.99 -4.05
N GLY A 95 0.47 6.45 -2.94
CA GLY A 95 -0.70 7.01 -2.20
C GLY A 95 -0.45 8.41 -1.61
N VAL A 96 0.59 9.08 -2.12
CA VAL A 96 1.26 10.29 -1.66
C VAL A 96 1.53 11.19 -2.87
N ALA A 97 0.88 11.01 -4.03
CA ALA A 97 0.97 11.95 -5.18
C ALA A 97 0.74 13.42 -4.78
N ILE A 98 0.16 13.63 -3.60
CA ILE A 98 -0.19 14.90 -2.98
C ILE A 98 0.81 15.31 -1.86
N GLY A 99 1.63 14.40 -1.33
CA GLY A 99 2.50 14.64 -0.17
C GLY A 99 1.71 14.91 1.12
N CYS A 100 2.40 14.97 2.26
CA CYS A 100 1.82 15.53 3.49
C CYS A 100 1.33 16.97 3.26
N GLY A 101 2.05 17.73 2.42
CA GLY A 101 1.72 19.12 2.08
C GLY A 101 0.40 19.29 1.34
N GLY A 102 0.07 18.44 0.36
CA GLY A 102 -1.20 18.57 -0.33
C GLY A 102 -2.38 17.97 0.43
N CYS A 103 -2.16 17.02 1.36
CA CYS A 103 -3.21 16.63 2.32
C CYS A 103 -3.63 17.83 3.18
N ALA A 104 -2.67 18.65 3.59
CA ALA A 104 -2.96 19.91 4.28
C ALA A 104 -3.70 20.90 3.36
N GLY A 105 -3.31 21.00 2.08
CA GLY A 105 -4.02 21.83 1.10
C GLY A 105 -5.47 21.40 0.85
N ILE A 106 -5.72 20.10 0.70
CA ILE A 106 -7.08 19.54 0.56
C ILE A 106 -7.89 19.77 1.83
N GLY A 107 -7.28 19.55 3.00
CA GLY A 107 -7.89 19.83 4.30
C GLY A 107 -8.29 21.30 4.43
N ALA A 108 -7.42 22.23 4.05
CA ALA A 108 -7.68 23.66 4.06
C ALA A 108 -8.83 24.03 3.12
N MET A 109 -8.86 23.48 1.90
CA MET A 109 -9.96 23.73 0.96
C MET A 109 -11.31 23.24 1.49
N GLY A 110 -11.37 22.02 2.03
CA GLY A 110 -12.64 21.53 2.58
C GLY A 110 -13.05 22.27 3.86
N LEU A 111 -12.11 22.78 4.66
CA LEU A 111 -12.42 23.67 5.78
C LEU A 111 -13.03 24.99 5.29
N VAL A 112 -12.39 25.66 4.32
CA VAL A 112 -12.88 26.93 3.75
C VAL A 112 -14.26 26.75 3.13
N LEU A 113 -14.47 25.70 2.34
CA LEU A 113 -15.75 25.38 1.73
C LEU A 113 -16.82 25.02 2.78
N GLY A 114 -16.45 24.25 3.80
CA GLY A 114 -17.36 23.89 4.88
C GLY A 114 -17.83 25.10 5.68
N ILE A 115 -16.92 26.03 5.98
CA ILE A 115 -17.24 27.30 6.64
C ILE A 115 -18.19 28.13 5.76
N ALA A 116 -17.85 28.32 4.48
CA ALA A 116 -18.67 29.10 3.55
C ALA A 116 -20.09 28.54 3.43
N VAL A 117 -20.24 27.22 3.28
CA VAL A 117 -21.56 26.57 3.24
C VAL A 117 -22.29 26.73 4.57
N GLY A 118 -21.61 26.52 5.71
CA GLY A 118 -22.21 26.67 7.04
C GLY A 118 -22.81 28.06 7.27
N PHE A 119 -22.15 29.11 6.78
CA PHE A 119 -22.69 30.48 6.78
C PHE A 119 -23.90 30.62 5.84
N LEU A 120 -23.83 30.11 4.61
CA LEU A 120 -24.92 30.22 3.63
C LEU A 120 -26.21 29.52 4.08
N VAL A 121 -26.12 28.38 4.76
CA VAL A 121 -27.29 27.63 5.25
C VAL A 121 -27.65 27.92 6.70
N ALA A 122 -26.95 28.86 7.35
CA ALA A 122 -27.08 29.17 8.78
C ALA A 122 -27.02 27.95 9.70
N ASN A 123 -26.26 26.92 9.31
CA ASN A 123 -26.14 25.67 10.05
C ASN A 123 -24.69 25.15 10.02
N PRO A 124 -23.93 25.29 11.12
CA PRO A 124 -22.52 24.92 11.16
C PRO A 124 -22.30 23.41 11.03
N PHE A 125 -23.26 22.57 11.42
CA PHE A 125 -23.14 21.10 11.30
C PHE A 125 -23.23 20.65 9.84
N VAL A 126 -24.11 21.28 9.06
CA VAL A 126 -24.22 21.03 7.61
C VAL A 126 -22.94 21.47 6.89
N GLY A 127 -22.42 22.66 7.26
CA GLY A 127 -21.14 23.14 6.75
C GLY A 127 -19.97 22.19 7.05
N ALA A 128 -19.83 21.77 8.31
CA ALA A 128 -18.79 20.83 8.72
C ALA A 128 -18.90 19.47 8.01
N GLY A 129 -20.11 18.91 7.94
CA GLY A 129 -20.35 17.64 7.24
C GLY A 129 -19.97 17.69 5.76
N LEU A 130 -20.36 18.77 5.06
CA LEU A 130 -20.01 18.95 3.65
C LEU A 130 -18.52 19.22 3.45
N GLY A 131 -17.88 20.00 4.33
CA GLY A 131 -16.43 20.23 4.29
C GLY A 131 -15.64 18.93 4.40
N ILE A 132 -16.01 18.06 5.34
CA ILE A 132 -15.40 16.73 5.50
C ILE A 132 -15.64 15.87 4.24
N ALA A 133 -16.87 15.83 3.73
CA ALA A 133 -17.20 15.07 2.54
C ALA A 133 -16.36 15.51 1.32
N ILE A 134 -16.20 16.82 1.12
CA ILE A 134 -15.38 17.39 0.05
C ILE A 134 -13.91 17.02 0.23
N CYS A 135 -13.36 17.13 1.45
CA CYS A 135 -11.98 16.69 1.75
C CYS A 135 -11.75 15.24 1.32
N VAL A 136 -12.64 14.33 1.72
CA VAL A 136 -12.53 12.89 1.40
C VAL A 136 -12.63 12.65 -0.10
N LEU A 137 -13.60 13.28 -0.77
CA LEU A 137 -13.81 13.15 -2.21
C LEU A 137 -12.61 13.67 -3.01
N LEU A 138 -12.04 14.81 -2.63
CA LEU A 138 -10.86 15.37 -3.29
C LEU A 138 -9.63 14.48 -3.05
N ALA A 139 -9.37 14.06 -1.81
CA ALA A 139 -8.23 13.21 -1.50
C ALA A 139 -8.29 11.89 -2.28
N THR A 140 -9.41 11.17 -2.18
CA THR A 140 -9.60 9.88 -2.87
C THR A 140 -9.68 10.05 -4.39
N GLY A 141 -10.31 11.11 -4.88
CA GLY A 141 -10.44 11.40 -6.30
C GLY A 141 -9.11 11.74 -6.96
N ILE A 142 -8.27 12.55 -6.32
CA ILE A 142 -6.94 12.90 -6.82
C ILE A 142 -6.04 11.66 -6.80
N GLU A 143 -6.02 10.89 -5.72
CA GLU A 143 -5.22 9.67 -5.64
C GLU A 143 -5.63 8.66 -6.71
N PHE A 144 -6.93 8.43 -6.88
CA PHE A 144 -7.46 7.57 -7.94
C PHE A 144 -7.06 8.07 -9.33
N SER A 145 -7.19 9.37 -9.58
CA SER A 145 -6.88 9.98 -10.87
C SER A 145 -5.39 9.94 -11.19
N ALA A 146 -4.52 10.24 -10.23
CA ALA A 146 -3.07 10.17 -10.38
C ALA A 146 -2.62 8.73 -10.69
N ASN A 147 -3.10 7.76 -9.92
CA ASN A 147 -2.83 6.35 -10.16
C ASN A 147 -3.31 5.89 -11.53
N ARG A 148 -4.50 6.32 -11.94
CA ARG A 148 -5.05 6.01 -13.27
C ARG A 148 -4.21 6.65 -14.38
N LEU A 149 -3.79 7.90 -14.20
CA LEU A 149 -2.97 8.63 -15.17
C LEU A 149 -1.61 7.97 -15.37
N VAL A 150 -0.90 7.64 -14.29
CA VAL A 150 0.40 6.95 -14.36
C VAL A 150 0.28 5.61 -15.07
N ARG A 151 -0.74 4.80 -14.72
CA ARG A 151 -0.98 3.51 -15.37
C ARG A 151 -1.31 3.64 -16.85
N TRP A 152 -2.06 4.68 -17.23
CA TRP A 152 -2.36 4.98 -18.62
C TRP A 152 -1.13 5.47 -19.40
N ARG A 153 -0.28 6.28 -18.76
CA ARG A 153 0.95 6.84 -19.34
C ARG A 153 2.02 5.77 -19.59
N PHE A 154 2.09 4.74 -18.75
CA PHE A 154 3.14 3.72 -18.78
C PHE A 154 2.60 2.27 -18.90
N PRO A 155 1.88 1.93 -19.99
CA PRO A 155 1.22 0.64 -20.14
C PRO A 155 2.21 -0.55 -20.16
N GLU A 156 3.39 -0.38 -20.75
CA GLU A 156 4.44 -1.41 -20.77
C GLU A 156 4.95 -1.74 -19.36
N ARG A 157 5.10 -0.72 -18.50
CA ARG A 157 5.49 -0.92 -17.10
C ARG A 157 4.39 -1.59 -16.30
N VAL A 158 3.13 -1.22 -16.55
CA VAL A 158 1.97 -1.91 -15.96
C VAL A 158 2.03 -3.39 -16.33
N ALA A 159 2.23 -3.73 -17.60
CA ALA A 159 2.32 -5.13 -18.04
C ALA A 159 3.51 -5.89 -17.41
N ALA A 160 4.62 -5.20 -17.15
CA ALA A 160 5.80 -5.81 -16.53
C ALA A 160 5.67 -6.02 -15.01
N VAL A 161 4.90 -5.18 -14.32
CA VAL A 161 4.90 -5.10 -12.84
C VAL A 161 3.61 -5.59 -12.21
N ASP A 162 2.46 -5.30 -12.81
CA ASP A 162 1.17 -5.62 -12.20
C ASP A 162 0.99 -7.13 -12.09
N THR A 163 0.77 -7.62 -10.87
CA THR A 163 0.37 -9.00 -10.65
C THR A 163 -1.14 -9.09 -10.49
N THR A 164 -1.73 -10.22 -10.87
CA THR A 164 -3.16 -10.47 -10.63
C THR A 164 -3.41 -10.59 -9.12
N ARG A 165 -4.59 -10.14 -8.65
CA ARG A 165 -5.08 -10.38 -7.27
C ARG A 165 -5.54 -11.84 -7.05
N MET A 166 -4.75 -12.78 -7.53
CA MET A 166 -4.96 -14.22 -7.37
C MET A 166 -3.80 -14.77 -6.56
N CYS A 167 -4.09 -15.74 -5.70
CA CYS A 167 -3.06 -16.47 -5.01
C CYS A 167 -2.15 -17.17 -6.02
N SER A 168 -0.85 -16.85 -6.00
CA SER A 168 0.16 -17.46 -6.87
C SER A 168 0.34 -18.97 -6.67
N HIS A 169 -0.25 -19.56 -5.62
CA HIS A 169 -0.18 -20.98 -5.32
C HIS A 169 -1.44 -21.74 -5.74
N CYS A 170 -2.62 -21.34 -5.25
CA CYS A 170 -3.87 -22.06 -5.51
C CYS A 170 -4.77 -21.41 -6.58
N GLY A 171 -4.45 -20.21 -7.07
CA GLY A 171 -5.29 -19.46 -8.01
C GLY A 171 -6.55 -18.84 -7.39
N GLY A 172 -6.78 -18.99 -6.08
CA GLY A 172 -7.93 -18.40 -5.39
C GLY A 172 -7.88 -16.87 -5.34
N TRP A 173 -9.05 -16.23 -5.36
CA TRP A 173 -9.21 -14.77 -5.30
C TRP A 173 -9.42 -14.24 -3.87
N ASN A 174 -9.61 -15.16 -2.91
CA ASN A 174 -9.95 -14.84 -1.53
C ASN A 174 -8.69 -14.47 -0.73
N CYS A 175 -8.08 -13.35 -1.08
CA CYS A 175 -6.85 -12.86 -0.44
C CYS A 175 -7.14 -11.62 0.40
N VAL A 176 -6.55 -11.54 1.60
CA VAL A 176 -6.69 -10.38 2.49
C VAL A 176 -5.34 -9.78 2.85
N PRO A 177 -5.24 -8.45 3.03
CA PRO A 177 -4.00 -7.82 3.46
C PRO A 177 -3.53 -8.33 4.82
N VAL A 178 -2.23 -8.61 4.91
CA VAL A 178 -1.56 -8.93 6.17
C VAL A 178 -1.74 -7.73 7.14
N GLY A 179 -2.11 -8.00 8.39
CA GLY A 179 -2.34 -6.97 9.41
C GLY A 179 -3.74 -6.32 9.36
N SER A 180 -4.61 -6.71 8.43
CA SER A 180 -6.01 -6.25 8.44
C SER A 180 -6.78 -6.84 9.63
N ARG A 181 -7.72 -6.07 10.21
CA ARG A 181 -8.56 -6.47 11.37
C ARG A 181 -9.41 -7.73 11.12
N GLY A 182 -9.51 -8.20 9.88
CA GLY A 182 -10.23 -9.42 9.48
C GLY A 182 -9.38 -10.67 9.30
N GLY A 183 -8.15 -10.69 9.85
CA GLY A 183 -7.26 -11.84 9.84
C GLY A 183 -7.67 -12.91 10.86
N GLY A 184 -8.74 -13.64 10.55
CA GLY A 184 -9.09 -14.87 11.28
C GLY A 184 -8.01 -15.95 11.10
N PRO A 185 -8.16 -17.11 11.77
CA PRO A 185 -7.25 -18.22 11.53
C PRO A 185 -7.32 -18.63 10.05
N PHE A 186 -6.16 -18.81 9.44
CA PHE A 186 -5.99 -19.26 8.06
C PHE A 186 -5.66 -20.76 8.02
N PRO A 187 -5.98 -21.47 6.93
CA PRO A 187 -5.57 -22.86 6.77
C PRO A 187 -4.05 -22.99 6.75
N CYS A 188 -3.51 -23.98 7.45
CA CYS A 188 -2.08 -24.23 7.44
C CYS A 188 -1.65 -24.81 6.08
N PRO A 189 -0.64 -24.22 5.40
CA PRO A 189 -0.17 -24.77 4.13
C PRO A 189 0.55 -26.11 4.27
N GLU A 190 0.90 -26.54 5.48
CA GLU A 190 1.53 -27.83 5.76
C GLU A 190 0.54 -28.89 6.24
N CYS A 191 -0.24 -28.61 7.29
CA CYS A 191 -1.16 -29.59 7.89
C CYS A 191 -2.64 -29.41 7.50
N GLY A 192 -3.00 -28.37 6.76
CA GLY A 192 -4.39 -28.08 6.36
C GLY A 192 -5.29 -27.48 7.44
N GLU A 193 -4.93 -27.61 8.73
CA GLU A 193 -5.74 -27.12 9.83
C GLU A 193 -5.90 -25.60 9.84
N THR A 194 -7.13 -25.11 10.08
CA THR A 194 -7.44 -23.68 10.12
C THR A 194 -7.04 -23.09 11.48
N SER A 195 -5.74 -22.90 11.65
CA SER A 195 -5.15 -22.47 12.93
C SER A 195 -4.00 -21.48 12.78
N VAL A 196 -3.62 -21.09 11.55
CA VAL A 196 -2.55 -20.12 11.32
C VAL A 196 -3.02 -18.73 11.70
N ARG A 197 -2.29 -18.05 12.59
CA ARG A 197 -2.52 -16.64 12.92
C ARG A 197 -1.31 -15.81 12.53
N MET A 198 -1.55 -14.69 11.85
CA MET A 198 -0.53 -13.70 11.55
C MET A 198 -0.32 -12.83 12.79
N VAL A 199 0.84 -12.95 13.43
CA VAL A 199 1.20 -12.17 14.61
C VAL A 199 2.30 -11.18 14.27
N PRO A 200 2.28 -9.95 14.81
CA PRO A 200 3.37 -9.01 14.66
C PRO A 200 4.59 -9.52 15.44
N ILE A 201 5.77 -9.40 14.85
CA ILE A 201 7.05 -9.73 15.48
C ILE A 201 7.92 -8.47 15.58
N ALA A 202 8.63 -8.32 16.70
CA ALA A 202 9.66 -7.30 16.83
C ALA A 202 10.92 -7.78 16.11
N ARG A 203 11.44 -7.01 15.16
CA ARG A 203 12.81 -7.26 14.67
C ARG A 203 13.80 -6.71 15.69
N PRO A 204 14.81 -7.48 16.13
CA PRO A 204 15.94 -6.90 16.84
C PRO A 204 16.61 -5.88 15.91
N GLY A 205 16.83 -4.67 16.44
CA GLY A 205 17.47 -3.55 15.74
C GLY A 205 18.95 -3.76 15.51
#